data_AF-A0A800C5N4-F1
#
_entry.id   AF-A0A800C5N4-F1
#
_cell.length_a   1.000
_cell.length_b   1.000
_cell.length_c   1.000
_cell.angle_alpha   90.00
_cell.angle_beta   90.00
_cell.angle_gamma   90.00
#
_symmetry.space_group_name_H-M   'P 1'
#
loop_
_entity.id
_entity.type
_entity.pdbx_description
1 polymer ?
#
loop_
_entity_poly.entity_id
_entity_poly.type
_entity_poly.pdbx_seq_one_letter_code
_entity_poly.pdbx_strand_id
1 'polypeptide(L)'
;MSWVLLWLLPVVDVFSLRRILSYYSSLGVEVPVRHARLGMIERWFGYLPVGFFICWCTSFLVALIAVLCALAAVGPLELHLMWRGFGPWRFFKRKPKQVVAKIFLLEAYNMLGYFLLGALLRLLIFA
;
A
#
# COMPACT_ATOMS: atom_id res chain seq x y z
N MET A 1 2.42 -1.93 24.66
CA MET A 1 3.14 -2.73 23.62
C MET A 1 2.25 -2.99 22.39
N SER A 2 1.43 -2.02 21.96
CA SER A 2 0.39 -2.26 20.92
C SER A 2 0.49 -1.33 19.71
N TRP A 3 1.15 -0.18 19.83
CA TRP A 3 1.31 0.80 18.75
C TRP A 3 2.41 0.44 17.75
N VAL A 4 3.46 -0.27 18.17
CA VAL A 4 4.56 -0.72 17.30
C VAL A 4 4.09 -1.84 16.35
N LEU A 5 3.10 -2.64 16.76
CA LEU A 5 2.50 -3.68 15.91
C LEU A 5 1.62 -3.10 14.79
N LEU A 6 1.01 -1.93 15.01
CA LEU A 6 0.31 -1.21 13.93
C LEU A 6 1.31 -0.83 12.83
N TRP A 7 2.49 -0.32 13.18
CA TRP A 7 3.55 0.04 12.23
C TRP A 7 4.18 -1.15 11.50
N LEU A 8 4.01 -2.39 11.98
CA LEU A 8 4.51 -3.61 11.33
C LEU A 8 3.47 -4.30 10.44
N LEU A 9 2.21 -3.88 10.45
CA LEU A 9 1.16 -4.38 9.52
C LEU A 9 1.57 -4.39 8.04
N PRO A 10 2.29 -3.38 7.51
CA PRO A 10 2.73 -3.40 6.11
C PRO A 10 3.55 -4.66 5.78
N VAL A 11 4.35 -5.16 6.71
CA VAL A 11 5.24 -6.32 6.50
C VAL A 11 4.51 -7.66 6.73
N VAL A 12 3.44 -7.68 7.53
CA VAL A 12 2.68 -8.92 7.86
C VAL A 12 1.86 -9.43 6.67
N ASP A 13 1.57 -8.56 5.69
CA ASP A 13 0.80 -8.92 4.49
C ASP A 13 1.47 -9.98 3.61
N VAL A 14 2.80 -10.09 3.63
CA VAL A 14 3.56 -11.11 2.88
C VAL A 14 3.20 -12.52 3.30
N PHE A 15 3.06 -12.70 4.62
CA PHE A 15 2.86 -14.00 5.22
C PHE A 15 1.38 -14.38 5.30
N SER A 16 0.49 -13.46 4.91
CA SER A 16 -0.93 -13.56 5.19
C SER A 16 -1.83 -13.28 3.99
N LEU A 17 -1.37 -13.48 2.75
CA LEU A 17 -2.19 -13.28 1.54
C LEU A 17 -3.57 -13.94 1.63
N ARG A 18 -3.66 -15.16 2.18
CA ARG A 18 -4.94 -15.84 2.42
C ARG A 18 -5.85 -15.07 3.40
N ARG A 19 -5.29 -14.47 4.45
CA ARG A 19 -6.06 -13.65 5.42
C ARG A 19 -6.50 -12.33 4.79
N ILE A 20 -5.67 -11.70 3.97
CA ILE A 20 -6.03 -10.48 3.21
C ILE A 20 -7.22 -10.78 2.29
N LEU A 21 -7.11 -11.84 1.49
CA LEU A 21 -8.18 -12.26 0.59
C LEU A 21 -9.46 -12.66 1.37
N SER A 22 -9.31 -13.34 2.50
CA SER A 22 -10.44 -13.67 3.38
C SER A 22 -11.10 -12.42 3.96
N TYR A 23 -10.31 -11.42 4.34
CA TYR A 23 -10.81 -10.15 4.86
C TYR A 23 -11.57 -9.39 3.76
N TYR A 24 -11.02 -9.28 2.55
CA TYR A 24 -11.75 -8.67 1.44
C TYR A 24 -13.02 -9.43 1.08
N SER A 25 -12.98 -10.76 1.10
CA SER A 25 -14.16 -11.59 0.89
C SER A 25 -15.23 -11.34 1.96
N SER A 26 -14.85 -11.15 3.23
CA SER A 26 -15.80 -10.78 4.30
C SER A 26 -16.42 -9.39 4.12
N LEU A 27 -15.77 -8.50 3.37
CA LEU A 27 -16.31 -7.21 2.94
C LEU A 27 -17.11 -7.31 1.63
N GLY A 28 -17.32 -8.53 1.12
CA GLY A 28 -18.01 -8.80 -0.12
C GLY A 28 -17.20 -8.47 -1.38
N VAL A 29 -15.88 -8.39 -1.30
CA VAL A 29 -14.98 -8.12 -2.43
C VAL A 29 -14.12 -9.34 -2.74
N GLU A 30 -14.33 -9.91 -3.92
CA GLU A 30 -13.54 -11.04 -4.41
C GLU A 30 -12.36 -10.55 -5.25
N VAL A 31 -11.21 -10.40 -4.60
CA VAL A 31 -9.99 -9.98 -5.29
C VAL A 31 -9.33 -11.19 -5.94
N PRO A 32 -9.00 -11.13 -7.25
CA PRO A 32 -8.27 -12.22 -7.90
C PRO A 32 -6.92 -12.46 -7.24
N VAL A 33 -6.59 -13.72 -6.93
CA VAL A 33 -5.30 -14.09 -6.30
C VAL A 33 -4.10 -13.54 -7.08
N ARG A 34 -4.18 -13.55 -8.42
CA ARG A 34 -3.13 -12.99 -9.28
C ARG A 34 -2.94 -11.48 -9.04
N HIS A 35 -4.03 -10.73 -8.90
CA HIS A 35 -3.97 -9.30 -8.63
C HIS A 35 -3.35 -9.03 -7.25
N ALA A 36 -3.78 -9.77 -6.23
CA ALA A 36 -3.23 -9.65 -4.89
C ALA A 36 -1.73 -10.00 -4.85
N ARG A 37 -1.27 -11.02 -5.58
CA ARG A 37 0.16 -11.34 -5.72
C ARG A 37 0.96 -10.23 -6.39
N LEU A 38 0.43 -9.62 -7.45
CA LEU A 38 1.09 -8.50 -8.12
C LEU A 38 1.24 -7.30 -7.18
N GLY A 39 0.20 -6.97 -6.41
CA GLY A 39 0.27 -5.92 -5.39
C GLY A 39 1.34 -6.20 -4.32
N MET A 40 1.53 -7.45 -3.92
CA MET A 40 2.63 -7.81 -3.01
C MET A 40 4.00 -7.60 -3.65
N ILE A 41 4.20 -8.03 -4.91
CA ILE A 41 5.46 -7.84 -5.62
C ILE A 41 5.77 -6.36 -5.78
N GLU A 42 4.79 -5.55 -6.16
CA GLU A 42 4.93 -4.09 -6.30
C GLU A 42 5.37 -3.43 -4.99
N ARG A 43 4.90 -3.90 -3.84
CA ARG A 43 5.32 -3.38 -2.55
C ARG A 43 6.79 -3.67 -2.22
N TRP A 44 7.25 -4.89 -2.51
CA TRP A 44 8.62 -5.32 -2.21
C TRP A 44 9.65 -4.82 -3.22
N PHE A 45 9.31 -4.82 -4.50
CA PHE A 45 10.23 -4.47 -5.58
C PHE A 45 10.02 -3.06 -6.12
N GLY A 46 8.89 -2.42 -5.79
CA GLY A 46 8.59 -1.03 -6.11
C GLY A 46 8.77 -0.13 -4.89
N TYR A 47 7.78 -0.10 -3.99
CA TYR A 47 7.71 0.93 -2.95
C TYR A 47 8.91 0.93 -1.99
N LEU A 48 9.34 -0.23 -1.50
CA LEU A 48 10.47 -0.32 -0.58
C LEU A 48 11.80 0.15 -1.23
N PRO A 49 12.22 -0.36 -2.40
CA PRO A 49 13.41 0.14 -3.09
C PRO A 49 13.34 1.62 -3.44
N VAL A 50 12.17 2.12 -3.87
CA VAL A 50 11.97 3.53 -4.18
C VAL A 50 12.17 4.40 -2.93
N GLY A 51 11.59 4.01 -1.80
CA GLY A 51 11.79 4.73 -0.53
C GLY A 51 13.25 4.74 -0.09
N PHE A 52 13.94 3.61 -0.21
CA PHE A 52 15.39 3.52 0.06
C PHE A 52 16.19 4.45 -0.83
N PHE A 53 15.96 4.41 -2.15
CA PHE A 53 16.73 5.17 -3.13
C PHE A 53 16.50 6.68 -3.00
N ILE A 54 15.25 7.13 -2.86
CA ILE A 54 14.94 8.54 -2.65
C ILE A 54 15.62 9.04 -1.38
N CYS A 55 15.53 8.31 -0.27
CA CYS A 55 16.17 8.68 0.97
C CYS A 55 17.71 8.69 0.85
N TRP A 56 18.28 7.81 0.02
CA TRP A 56 19.72 7.77 -0.24
C TRP A 56 20.19 9.02 -1.00
N CYS A 57 19.46 9.44 -2.03
CA CYS A 57 19.82 10.60 -2.84
C CYS A 57 19.54 11.94 -2.15
N THR A 58 18.67 11.97 -1.13
CA THR A 58 18.16 13.20 -0.52
C THR A 58 18.25 13.14 1.00
N SER A 59 17.10 13.06 1.69
CA SER A 59 16.97 12.87 3.13
C SER A 59 15.65 12.20 3.42
N PHE A 60 15.50 11.70 4.67
CA PHE A 60 14.25 11.08 5.11
C PHE A 60 13.05 12.04 5.01
N LEU A 61 13.25 13.32 5.36
CA LEU A 61 12.19 14.33 5.29
C LEU A 61 11.71 14.54 3.85
N VAL A 62 12.64 14.60 2.89
CA VAL A 62 12.30 14.74 1.47
C VAL A 62 11.57 13.50 0.96
N ALA A 63 12.01 12.30 1.34
CA ALA A 63 11.33 11.06 0.99
C ALA A 63 9.88 11.04 1.53
N LEU A 64 9.68 11.45 2.78
CA LEU A 64 8.35 11.55 3.40
C LEU A 64 7.45 12.56 2.67
N ILE A 65 7.95 13.75 2.36
CA ILE A 65 7.19 14.75 1.61
C ILE A 65 6.85 14.23 0.22
N ALA A 66 7.80 13.58 -0.47
CA ALA A 66 7.60 13.04 -1.81
C ALA A 66 6.46 12.02 -1.87
N VAL A 67 6.41 11.06 -0.93
CA VAL A 67 5.35 10.04 -0.92
C VAL A 67 3.99 10.64 -0.56
N LEU A 68 3.94 11.64 0.32
CA LEU A 68 2.70 12.36 0.65
C LEU A 68 2.19 13.17 -0.54
N CYS A 69 3.08 13.86 -1.28
CA CYS A 69 2.72 14.57 -2.50
C CYS A 69 2.22 13.61 -3.59
N ALA A 70 2.88 12.46 -3.77
CA ALA A 70 2.44 11.44 -4.71
C ALA A 70 1.04 10.88 -4.35
N LEU A 71 0.81 10.60 -3.06
CA LEU A 71 -0.50 10.15 -2.58
C LEU A 71 -1.58 11.23 -2.75
N ALA A 72 -1.26 12.49 -2.49
CA ALA A 72 -2.20 13.60 -2.68
C ALA A 72 -2.57 13.81 -4.16
N ALA A 73 -1.61 13.63 -5.07
CA ALA A 73 -1.82 13.81 -6.50
C ALA A 73 -2.54 12.61 -7.15
N VAL A 74 -2.09 11.39 -6.84
CA VAL A 74 -2.55 10.16 -7.53
C VAL A 74 -3.63 9.43 -6.75
N GLY A 75 -3.65 9.54 -5.42
CA GLY A 75 -4.61 8.85 -4.56
C GLY A 75 -6.08 9.15 -4.88
N PRO A 76 -6.50 10.41 -5.10
CA PRO A 76 -7.87 10.72 -5.49
C PRO A 76 -8.26 10.10 -6.84
N LEU A 77 -7.33 10.07 -7.80
CA LEU A 77 -7.54 9.45 -9.10
C LEU A 77 -7.72 7.93 -8.96
N GLU A 78 -6.83 7.27 -8.22
CA GLU A 78 -6.90 5.83 -7.94
C GLU A 78 -8.22 5.46 -7.24
N LEU A 79 -8.60 6.19 -6.19
CA LEU A 79 -9.87 5.97 -5.50
C LEU A 79 -11.07 6.15 -6.44
N HIS A 80 -11.01 7.12 -7.35
CA HIS A 80 -12.04 7.30 -8.38
C HIS A 80 -12.15 6.10 -9.32
N LEU A 81 -11.01 5.60 -9.82
CA LEU A 81 -10.97 4.42 -10.69
C LEU A 81 -11.47 3.16 -9.97
N MET A 82 -11.11 2.99 -8.70
CA MET A 82 -11.63 1.93 -7.85
C MET A 82 -13.14 2.00 -7.68
N TRP A 83 -13.70 3.20 -7.39
CA TRP A 83 -15.16 3.38 -7.30
C TRP A 83 -15.89 3.07 -8.60
N ARG A 84 -15.28 3.38 -9.75
CA ARG A 84 -15.82 3.04 -11.07
C ARG A 84 -15.65 1.56 -11.42
N GLY A 85 -14.77 0.85 -10.72
CA GLY A 85 -14.37 -0.52 -11.05
C GLY A 85 -13.70 -0.59 -12.43
N PHE A 86 -12.88 0.40 -12.77
CA PHE A 86 -12.23 0.52 -14.08
C PHE A 86 -10.87 -0.19 -14.11
N GLY A 87 -10.49 -0.76 -15.27
CA GLY A 87 -9.17 -1.34 -15.50
C GLY A 87 -8.81 -2.52 -14.55
N PRO A 88 -7.75 -2.41 -13.74
CA PRO A 88 -7.37 -3.45 -12.78
C PRO A 88 -8.41 -3.61 -11.65
N TRP A 89 -9.23 -2.58 -11.40
CA TRP A 89 -10.18 -2.51 -10.29
C TRP A 89 -11.55 -3.11 -10.58
N ARG A 90 -11.70 -3.91 -11.64
CA ARG A 90 -13.00 -4.48 -12.08
C ARG A 90 -13.75 -5.26 -11.00
N PHE A 91 -13.05 -5.83 -10.02
CA PHE A 91 -13.64 -6.54 -8.89
C PHE A 91 -14.35 -5.63 -7.86
N PHE A 92 -14.15 -4.31 -7.93
CA PHE A 92 -14.90 -3.32 -7.14
C PHE A 92 -16.20 -2.85 -7.80
N LYS A 93 -16.51 -3.32 -9.02
CA LYS A 93 -17.72 -2.91 -9.74
C LYS A 93 -18.97 -3.18 -8.90
N ARG A 94 -19.79 -2.13 -8.73
CA ARG A 94 -21.04 -2.14 -7.91
C ARG A 94 -20.84 -2.37 -6.41
N LYS A 95 -19.62 -2.25 -5.87
CA LYS A 95 -19.40 -2.34 -4.42
C LYS A 95 -19.73 -1.01 -3.73
N PRO A 96 -20.17 -1.03 -2.46
CA PRO A 96 -20.44 0.20 -1.71
C PRO A 96 -19.19 1.09 -1.63
N LYS A 97 -19.34 2.40 -1.87
CA LYS A 97 -18.22 3.35 -1.85
C LYS A 97 -17.42 3.32 -0.55
N GLN A 98 -18.09 3.09 0.58
CA GLN A 98 -17.48 2.95 1.91
C GLN A 98 -16.53 1.75 1.98
N VAL A 99 -16.92 0.60 1.42
CA VAL A 99 -16.06 -0.60 1.37
C VAL A 99 -14.83 -0.34 0.50
N VAL A 100 -15.03 0.29 -0.66
CA VAL A 100 -13.91 0.64 -1.57
C VAL A 100 -12.95 1.62 -0.89
N ALA A 101 -13.45 2.66 -0.23
CA ALA A 101 -12.62 3.62 0.49
C ALA A 101 -11.84 2.96 1.64
N LYS A 102 -12.48 2.04 2.38
CA LYS A 102 -11.80 1.28 3.44
C LYS A 102 -10.64 0.46 2.90
N ILE A 103 -10.83 -0.21 1.75
CA ILE A 103 -9.78 -1.02 1.13
C ILE A 103 -8.69 -0.12 0.53
N PHE A 104 -9.05 0.99 -0.11
CA PHE A 104 -8.08 1.98 -0.59
C PHE A 104 -7.18 2.51 0.53
N LEU A 105 -7.76 2.89 1.68
CA LEU A 105 -6.98 3.35 2.82
C LEU A 105 -6.04 2.28 3.37
N LEU A 106 -6.48 1.02 3.39
CA LEU A 106 -5.64 -0.11 3.80
C LEU A 106 -4.46 -0.31 2.83
N GLU A 107 -4.73 -0.27 1.53
CA GLU A 107 -3.69 -0.40 0.49
C GLU A 107 -2.71 0.78 0.52
N ALA A 108 -3.21 2.00 0.69
CA ALA A 108 -2.38 3.20 0.83
C ALA A 108 -1.51 3.16 2.09
N TYR A 109 -2.07 2.68 3.21
CA TYR A 109 -1.32 2.47 4.45
C TYR A 109 -0.17 1.48 4.26
N ASN A 110 -0.45 0.35 3.59
CA ASN A 110 0.57 -0.64 3.29
C ASN A 110 1.66 -0.08 2.37
N MET A 111 1.27 0.58 1.28
CA MET A 111 2.20 1.24 0.35
C MET A 111 3.14 2.21 1.08
N LEU A 112 2.57 3.11 1.90
CA LEU A 112 3.33 4.05 2.72
C LEU A 112 4.30 3.33 3.67
N GLY A 113 3.82 2.25 4.30
CA GLY A 113 4.64 1.43 5.19
C GLY A 113 5.88 0.84 4.53
N TYR A 114 5.73 0.25 3.34
CA TYR A 114 6.87 -0.28 2.58
C TYR A 114 7.85 0.81 2.15
N PHE A 115 7.33 1.92 1.65
CA PHE A 115 8.15 3.07 1.26
C PHE A 115 8.97 3.60 2.44
N LEU A 116 8.32 3.87 3.58
CA LEU A 116 8.99 4.38 4.77
C LEU A 116 9.95 3.36 5.36
N LEU A 117 9.63 2.07 5.30
CA LEU A 117 10.56 1.01 5.69
C LEU A 117 11.84 1.06 4.86
N GLY A 118 11.74 1.22 3.53
CA GLY A 118 12.89 1.42 2.66
C GLY A 118 13.73 2.64 3.03
N ALA A 119 13.07 3.77 3.28
CA ALA A 119 13.74 5.01 3.71
C ALA A 119 14.45 4.84 5.06
N LEU A 120 13.82 4.18 6.03
CA LEU A 120 14.42 3.87 7.34
C LEU A 120 15.60 2.90 7.23
N LEU A 121 15.50 1.88 6.38
CA LEU A 121 16.62 0.97 6.11
C LEU A 121 17.85 1.72 5.61
N ARG A 122 17.66 2.74 4.75
CA ARG A 122 18.76 3.59 4.32
C ARG A 122 19.40 4.33 5.49
N LEU A 123 18.61 4.86 6.42
CA LEU A 123 19.17 5.51 7.61
C LEU A 123 19.96 4.52 8.46
N LEU A 124 19.45 3.31 8.69
CA LEU A 124 20.11 2.32 9.55
C LEU A 124 21.45 1.80 8.98
N ILE A 125 21.58 1.67 7.65
CA ILE A 125 22.79 1.10 7.04
C ILE A 125 23.96 2.09 6.98
N PHE A 126 23.68 3.40 6.90
CA PHE A 126 24.72 4.43 6.81
C PHE A 126 24.51 5.60 7.78
N ALA A 127 23.98 5.30 8.97
CA ALA A 127 24.11 6.16 10.14
C ALA A 127 25.42 5.86 10.88
#